data_AF-A0A3B7MSH5-F1
#
_entry.id   AF-A0A3B7MSH5-F1
#
_cell.length_a   1.000
_cell.length_b   1.000
_cell.length_c   1.000
_cell.angle_alpha   90.00
_cell.angle_beta   90.00
_cell.angle_gamma   90.00
#
_symmetry.space_group_name_H-M   'P 1'
#
loop_
_entity.id
_entity.type
_entity.pdbx_description
1 polymer ?
#
loop_
_entity_poly.entity_id
_entity_poly.type
_entity_poly.pdbx_seq_one_letter_code
_entity_poly.pdbx_strand_id
1 'polypeptide(L)'
;MFSPRQIIYITPFYFKNGNTPKPKYLVVLANESNKTIVASLTTRTNHVPSFVNKSHGCINIDDRCYNAYVFDPGKIIGDAGFFFPDPRPTFIYGNEVDDFDVTTLESVYPIEGVDYEIKDTLKQDEYESLIKCLQASRSVKRKIKKLLSNL
;
A
#
# COMPACT_ATOMS: atom_id res chain seq x y z
N MET A 1 -2.17 -16.07 -5.40
CA MET A 1 -2.31 -15.91 -3.93
C MET A 1 -3.06 -14.66 -3.50
N PHE A 2 -2.74 -13.46 -4.00
CA PHE A 2 -3.43 -12.22 -3.58
C PHE A 2 -4.26 -11.58 -4.69
N SER A 3 -5.34 -10.91 -4.32
CA SER A 3 -6.25 -10.21 -5.24
C SER A 3 -6.15 -8.69 -5.06
N PRO A 4 -6.37 -7.88 -6.11
CA PRO A 4 -6.46 -6.43 -5.98
C PRO A 4 -7.41 -6.02 -4.86
N ARG A 5 -7.14 -4.87 -4.24
CA ARG A 5 -7.86 -4.29 -3.09
C ARG A 5 -7.59 -4.96 -1.74
N GLN A 6 -7.05 -6.17 -1.69
CA GLN A 6 -6.81 -6.83 -0.41
C GLN A 6 -5.81 -6.08 0.46
N ILE A 7 -6.15 -5.95 1.75
CA ILE A 7 -5.29 -5.46 2.82
C ILE A 7 -4.68 -6.69 3.48
N ILE A 8 -3.37 -6.84 3.38
CA ILE A 8 -2.62 -7.98 3.89
C ILE A 8 -1.75 -7.52 5.04
N TYR A 9 -1.68 -8.31 6.10
CA TYR A 9 -0.72 -8.13 7.18
C TYR A 9 0.29 -9.29 7.15
N ILE A 10 1.57 -8.99 6.99
CA ILE A 10 2.64 -9.99 6.88
C ILE A 10 3.54 -9.93 8.11
N THR A 11 3.83 -11.09 8.71
CA THR A 11 4.65 -11.21 9.92
C THR A 11 5.61 -12.40 9.88
N PRO A 12 6.94 -12.19 9.73
CA PRO A 12 7.62 -10.92 9.49
C PRO A 12 7.71 -10.57 7.99
N PHE A 13 7.64 -9.29 7.62
CA PHE A 13 7.90 -8.86 6.25
C PHE A 13 9.40 -8.67 5.99
N TYR A 14 9.92 -9.35 4.97
CA TYR A 14 11.31 -9.26 4.51
C TYR A 14 11.50 -8.15 3.46
N PHE A 15 12.33 -7.15 3.77
CA PHE A 15 12.58 -6.03 2.86
C PHE A 15 13.62 -6.39 1.79
N LYS A 16 13.40 -5.92 0.55
CA LYS A 16 14.37 -6.10 -0.55
C LYS A 16 15.74 -5.50 -0.28
N ASN A 17 15.83 -4.48 0.58
CA ASN A 17 17.08 -3.83 0.94
C ASN A 17 17.82 -4.53 2.10
N GLY A 18 17.35 -5.68 2.58
CA GLY A 18 17.98 -6.43 3.66
C GLY A 18 17.78 -5.84 5.05
N ASN A 19 16.93 -4.82 5.21
CA ASN A 19 16.57 -4.31 6.53
C ASN A 19 15.94 -5.40 7.41
N THR A 20 16.09 -5.24 8.73
CA THR A 20 15.53 -6.17 9.73
C THR A 20 14.04 -6.44 9.45
N PRO A 21 13.64 -7.72 9.32
CA PRO A 21 12.25 -8.08 9.09
C PRO A 21 11.35 -7.55 10.22
N LYS A 22 10.18 -7.03 9.84
CA LYS A 22 9.19 -6.51 10.81
C LYS A 22 7.78 -6.70 10.26
N PRO A 23 6.75 -6.75 11.12
CA PRO A 23 5.38 -6.74 10.67
C PRO A 23 5.07 -5.59 9.71
N LYS A 24 4.32 -5.86 8.65
CA LYS A 24 3.93 -4.81 7.69
C LYS A 24 2.54 -5.05 7.12
N TYR A 25 1.77 -3.98 7.02
CA TYR A 25 0.56 -3.95 6.20
C TYR A 25 0.93 -3.64 4.75
N LEU A 26 0.30 -4.36 3.83
CA LEU A 26 0.38 -4.17 2.39
C LEU A 26 -1.04 -4.01 1.82
N VAL A 27 -1.17 -3.23 0.76
CA VAL A 27 -2.37 -3.23 -0.10
C VAL A 27 -1.97 -3.75 -1.47
N VAL A 28 -2.73 -4.72 -1.99
CA VAL A 28 -2.53 -5.21 -3.35
C VAL A 28 -3.18 -4.25 -4.34
N LEU A 29 -2.35 -3.61 -5.16
CA LEU A 29 -2.80 -2.64 -6.14
C LEU A 29 -3.22 -3.31 -7.44
N ALA A 30 -2.46 -4.29 -7.92
CA ALA A 30 -2.72 -4.97 -9.19
C ALA A 30 -1.97 -6.31 -9.25
N ASN A 31 -2.40 -7.18 -10.16
CA ASN A 31 -1.66 -8.35 -10.58
C ASN A 31 -1.40 -8.29 -12.08
N GLU A 32 -0.19 -8.65 -12.51
CA GLU A 32 0.19 -8.77 -13.92
C GLU A 32 0.98 -10.07 -14.12
N SER A 33 0.39 -11.05 -14.80
CA SER A 33 0.98 -12.37 -15.09
C SER A 33 1.63 -13.04 -13.87
N ASN A 34 2.92 -12.78 -13.63
CA ASN A 34 3.72 -13.34 -12.52
C ASN A 34 4.12 -12.30 -11.47
N LYS A 35 3.52 -11.11 -11.49
CA LYS A 35 3.84 -10.01 -10.57
C LYS A 35 2.61 -9.55 -9.79
N THR A 36 2.83 -9.26 -8.52
CA THR A 36 1.88 -8.56 -7.66
C THR A 36 2.45 -7.20 -7.32
N ILE A 37 1.71 -6.14 -7.65
CA ILE A 37 2.05 -4.77 -7.28
C ILE A 37 1.44 -4.51 -5.91
N VAL A 38 2.28 -4.11 -4.95
CA VAL A 38 1.85 -3.81 -3.60
C VAL A 38 2.29 -2.42 -3.18
N ALA A 39 1.45 -1.79 -2.38
CA ALA A 39 1.80 -0.59 -1.63
C ALA A 39 2.11 -0.99 -0.19
N SER A 40 3.29 -0.59 0.28
CA SER A 40 3.69 -0.70 1.67
C SER A 40 3.04 0.38 2.52
N LEU A 41 2.47 0.00 3.66
CA LEU A 41 1.87 0.96 4.60
C LEU A 41 2.84 1.30 5.73
N THR A 42 2.82 2.57 6.14
CA THR A 42 3.69 3.12 7.18
C THR A 42 2.86 3.94 8.18
N THR A 43 3.02 3.68 9.48
CA THR A 43 2.32 4.40 10.56
C THR A 43 3.24 5.27 11.42
N ARG A 44 4.54 4.95 11.47
CA ARG A 44 5.48 5.57 12.42
C ARG A 44 6.25 6.76 11.86
N THR A 45 6.39 6.84 10.55
CA THR A 45 7.18 7.87 9.87
C THR A 45 6.23 8.75 9.07
N ASN A 46 5.93 9.94 9.61
CA ASN A 46 5.23 10.98 8.87
C ASN A 46 6.25 11.81 8.09
N HIS A 47 6.31 11.58 6.77
CA HIS A 47 7.11 12.37 5.85
C HIS A 47 6.27 13.43 5.13
N VAL A 48 4.99 13.59 5.48
CA VAL A 48 4.14 14.65 4.96
C VAL A 48 4.66 16.00 5.46
N PRO A 49 4.91 16.97 4.57
CA PRO A 49 5.32 18.30 4.98
C PRO A 49 4.29 18.94 5.90
N SER A 50 4.74 19.63 6.95
CA SER A 50 3.88 20.19 8.01
C SER A 50 2.83 21.20 7.53
N PHE A 51 3.04 21.82 6.37
CA PHE A 51 2.08 22.75 5.77
C PHE A 51 0.90 22.05 5.06
N VAL A 52 0.95 20.72 4.88
CA VAL A 52 -0.15 19.97 4.28
C VAL A 52 -1.14 19.60 5.36
N ASN A 53 -2.33 20.21 5.30
CA ASN A 53 -3.43 19.88 6.20
C ASN A 53 -4.44 18.97 5.49
N LYS A 54 -4.10 17.68 5.39
CA LYS A 54 -4.97 16.65 4.80
C LYS A 54 -5.01 15.42 5.69
N SER A 55 -6.19 15.16 6.28
CA SER A 55 -6.41 14.02 7.18
C SER A 55 -6.62 12.71 6.43
N HIS A 56 -7.16 12.76 5.21
CA HIS A 56 -7.46 11.57 4.42
C HIS A 56 -7.30 11.82 2.92
N GLY A 57 -6.85 10.80 2.19
CA GLY A 57 -6.77 10.77 0.73
C GLY A 57 -5.43 11.24 0.17
N CYS A 58 -5.45 11.65 -1.10
CA CYS A 58 -4.23 11.90 -1.87
C CYS A 58 -3.51 13.21 -1.51
N ILE A 59 -2.21 13.14 -1.26
CA ILE A 59 -1.29 14.26 -1.19
C ILE A 59 -0.31 14.11 -2.35
N ASN A 60 -0.33 15.05 -3.29
CA ASN A 60 0.61 15.10 -4.39
C ASN A 60 1.22 16.51 -4.49
N ILE A 61 2.54 16.61 -4.42
CA ILE A 61 3.29 17.87 -4.52
C ILE A 61 4.32 17.67 -5.64
N ASP A 62 3.91 17.97 -6.86
CA ASP A 62 4.67 17.66 -8.08
C ASP A 62 6.04 18.34 -8.11
N ASP A 63 6.13 19.59 -7.63
CA ASP A 63 7.37 20.38 -7.57
C ASP A 63 8.41 19.79 -6.60
N ARG A 64 8.00 18.88 -5.72
CA ARG A 64 8.87 18.21 -4.74
C ARG A 64 9.01 16.72 -4.98
N CYS A 65 8.47 16.20 -6.10
CA CYS A 65 8.39 14.76 -6.38
C CYS A 65 7.82 13.97 -5.19
N TYR A 66 6.88 14.56 -4.46
CA TYR A 66 6.33 13.98 -3.24
C TYR A 66 4.91 13.50 -3.48
N ASN A 67 4.62 12.27 -3.07
CA ASN A 67 3.31 11.66 -3.18
C ASN A 67 3.05 10.72 -2.01
N ALA A 68 1.89 10.89 -1.38
CA ALA A 68 1.40 10.03 -0.32
C ALA A 68 -0.12 9.88 -0.43
N TYR A 69 -0.64 8.74 0.01
CA TYR A 69 -2.06 8.56 0.27
C TYR A 69 -2.24 8.34 1.78
N VAL A 70 -3.10 9.14 2.41
CA VAL A 70 -3.31 9.14 3.85
C VAL A 70 -4.60 8.42 4.21
N PHE A 71 -4.51 7.48 5.14
CA PHE A 71 -5.65 6.89 5.82
C PHE A 71 -5.79 7.50 7.21
N ASP A 72 -6.82 8.31 7.36
CA ASP A 72 -7.28 8.88 8.63
C ASP A 72 -7.53 7.78 9.69
N PRO A 73 -7.07 7.96 10.94
CA PRO A 73 -7.32 7.01 12.02
C PRO A 73 -8.80 6.76 12.26
N GLY A 74 -9.17 5.50 12.48
CA GLY A 74 -10.56 5.11 12.79
C GLY A 74 -11.53 5.17 11.61
N LYS A 75 -11.13 5.65 10.43
CA LYS A 75 -11.99 5.62 9.25
C LYS A 75 -12.09 4.19 8.70
N ILE A 76 -13.31 3.71 8.49
CA ILE A 76 -13.59 2.42 7.86
C ILE A 76 -13.27 2.48 6.37
N ILE A 77 -12.24 1.74 5.98
CA ILE A 77 -11.72 1.65 4.61
C ILE A 77 -11.95 0.28 3.96
N GLY A 78 -12.29 -0.73 4.76
CA GLY A 78 -12.56 -2.08 4.26
C GLY A 78 -14.06 -2.38 4.10
N ASP A 79 -14.38 -3.32 3.22
CA ASP A 79 -15.74 -3.79 2.94
C ASP A 79 -16.35 -4.48 4.18
N ALA A 80 -15.54 -5.23 4.94
CA ALA A 80 -15.97 -5.90 6.17
C ALA A 80 -15.86 -5.02 7.43
N GLY A 81 -15.61 -3.72 7.27
CA GLY A 81 -15.55 -2.77 8.38
C GLY A 81 -14.15 -2.48 8.91
N PHE A 82 -13.10 -2.92 8.23
CA PHE A 82 -11.72 -2.69 8.68
C PHE A 82 -11.32 -1.21 8.67
N PHE A 83 -10.56 -0.84 9.69
CA PHE A 83 -9.80 0.40 9.82
C PHE A 83 -8.43 0.07 10.45
N PHE A 84 -7.44 0.93 10.24
CA PHE A 84 -6.13 0.71 10.89
C PHE A 84 -6.24 0.93 12.40
N PRO A 85 -5.77 -0.01 13.24
CA PRO A 85 -5.92 0.08 14.69
C PRO A 85 -4.95 1.06 15.35
N ASP A 86 -3.91 1.51 14.65
CA ASP A 86 -2.98 2.52 15.17
C ASP A 86 -3.71 3.88 15.25
N PRO A 87 -3.59 4.63 16.37
CA PRO A 87 -4.22 5.94 16.50
C PRO A 87 -3.59 7.03 15.62
N ARG A 88 -2.46 6.74 14.96
CA ARG A 88 -1.80 7.66 14.01
C ARG A 88 -2.26 7.39 12.59
N PRO A 89 -2.22 8.41 11.71
CA PRO A 89 -2.53 8.20 10.30
C PRO A 89 -1.61 7.16 9.67
N THR A 90 -2.16 6.38 8.74
CA THR A 90 -1.39 5.41 7.97
C THR A 90 -1.14 5.96 6.57
N PHE A 91 0.07 5.78 6.05
CA PHE A 91 0.49 6.34 4.78
C PHE A 91 0.93 5.25 3.80
N ILE A 92 0.52 5.42 2.55
CA ILE A 92 1.19 4.81 1.38
C ILE A 92 2.01 5.90 0.72
N TYR A 93 3.32 5.70 0.58
CA TYR A 93 4.17 6.62 -0.17
C TYR A 93 4.40 6.11 -1.58
N GLY A 94 4.29 7.00 -2.57
CA GLY A 94 4.42 6.62 -3.98
C GLY A 94 5.77 5.99 -4.34
N ASN A 95 6.86 6.41 -3.67
CA ASN A 95 8.20 5.84 -3.83
C ASN A 95 8.37 4.48 -3.13
N GLU A 96 7.45 4.08 -2.25
CA GLU A 96 7.43 2.77 -1.57
C GLU A 96 6.51 1.75 -2.25
N VAL A 97 5.89 2.10 -3.38
CA VAL A 97 5.14 1.14 -4.21
C VAL A 97 6.13 0.28 -4.98
N ASP A 98 5.93 -1.04 -4.92
CA ASP A 98 6.85 -2.00 -5.52
C ASP A 98 6.14 -3.23 -6.09
N ASP A 99 6.82 -3.92 -7.01
CA ASP A 99 6.37 -5.19 -7.61
C ASP A 99 7.13 -6.37 -6.99
N PHE A 100 6.42 -7.42 -6.61
CA PHE A 100 6.99 -8.70 -6.19
C PHE A 100 6.62 -9.79 -7.19
N ASP A 101 7.52 -10.75 -7.38
CA ASP A 101 7.19 -11.96 -8.13
C ASP A 101 6.24 -12.84 -7.28
N VAL A 102 5.18 -13.35 -7.90
CA VAL A 102 4.19 -14.20 -7.23
C VAL A 102 4.83 -15.43 -6.61
N THR A 103 5.78 -16.06 -7.31
CA THR A 103 6.48 -17.26 -6.81
C THR A 103 7.36 -16.93 -5.61
N THR A 104 7.91 -15.71 -5.55
CA THR A 104 8.66 -15.22 -4.39
C THR A 104 7.73 -15.02 -3.20
N LEU A 105 6.55 -14.43 -3.40
CA LEU A 105 5.59 -14.26 -2.30
C LEU A 105 5.10 -15.60 -1.79
N GLU A 106 4.79 -16.55 -2.68
CA GLU A 106 4.32 -17.90 -2.32
C GLU A 106 5.38 -18.74 -1.62
N SER A 107 6.66 -18.60 -1.98
CA SER A 107 7.75 -19.32 -1.30
C SER A 107 8.13 -18.69 0.04
N VAL A 108 8.07 -17.37 0.17
CA VAL A 108 8.46 -16.66 1.40
C VAL A 108 7.31 -16.64 2.42
N TYR A 109 6.06 -16.59 1.96
CA TYR A 109 4.86 -16.50 2.80
C TYR A 109 3.82 -17.57 2.42
N PRO A 110 4.12 -18.87 2.57
CA PRO A 110 3.26 -19.95 2.08
C PRO A 110 1.95 -20.15 2.87
N ILE A 111 1.90 -19.81 4.16
CA ILE A 111 0.81 -20.24 5.05
C ILE A 111 0.03 -19.03 5.60
N GLU A 112 -1.25 -18.93 5.23
CA GLU A 112 -2.18 -17.98 5.84
C GLU A 112 -2.41 -18.30 7.33
N GLY A 113 -2.45 -17.27 8.18
CA GLY A 113 -2.54 -17.38 9.64
C GLY A 113 -1.19 -17.60 10.33
N VAL A 114 -0.12 -17.87 9.57
CA VAL A 114 1.26 -17.99 10.09
C VAL A 114 2.12 -16.87 9.52
N ASP A 115 2.25 -16.82 8.20
CA ASP A 115 3.14 -15.87 7.51
C ASP A 115 2.43 -14.56 7.15
N TYR A 116 1.13 -14.66 6.87
CA TYR A 116 0.28 -13.51 6.53
C TYR A 116 -1.17 -13.72 6.95
N GLU A 117 -1.91 -12.62 7.01
CA GLU A 117 -3.37 -12.61 7.19
C GLU A 117 -4.01 -11.62 6.20
N ILE A 118 -5.10 -12.02 5.54
CA ILE A 118 -5.96 -11.10 4.80
C ILE A 118 -6.87 -10.41 5.81
N LYS A 119 -6.68 -9.11 6.03
CA LYS A 119 -7.41 -8.34 7.05
C LYS A 119 -8.76 -7.84 6.55
N ASP A 120 -8.82 -7.41 5.29
CA ASP A 120 -10.05 -6.99 4.62
C ASP A 120 -9.79 -6.76 3.13
N THR A 121 -10.81 -6.33 2.40
CA THR A 121 -10.74 -5.78 1.05
C THR A 121 -11.07 -4.29 1.11
N LEU A 122 -10.21 -3.42 0.57
CA LEU A 122 -10.49 -1.99 0.48
C LEU A 122 -11.82 -1.75 -0.25
N LYS A 123 -12.61 -0.81 0.26
CA LYS A 123 -13.79 -0.30 -0.44
C LYS A 123 -13.42 0.20 -1.83
N GLN A 124 -14.34 0.02 -2.76
CA GLN A 124 -14.10 0.32 -4.17
C GLN A 124 -13.74 1.80 -4.41
N ASP A 125 -14.44 2.73 -3.77
CA ASP A 125 -14.20 4.18 -3.86
C ASP A 125 -12.84 4.60 -3.27
N GLU A 126 -12.47 4.00 -2.14
CA GLU A 126 -11.19 4.18 -1.47
C GLU A 126 -10.03 3.66 -2.33
N TYR A 127 -10.21 2.48 -2.94
CA TYR A 127 -9.25 1.90 -3.87
C TYR A 127 -9.07 2.75 -5.12
N GLU A 128 -10.15 3.21 -5.75
CA GLU A 128 -10.08 4.08 -6.93
C GLU A 128 -9.37 5.40 -6.61
N SER A 129 -9.64 5.97 -5.43
CA SER A 129 -8.97 7.19 -4.95
C SER A 129 -7.47 6.98 -4.75
N LEU A 130 -7.08 5.83 -4.18
CA LEU A 130 -5.68 5.43 -4.03
C LEU A 130 -5.00 5.26 -5.39
N ILE A 131 -5.60 4.52 -6.32
CA ILE A 131 -5.04 4.27 -7.66
C ILE A 131 -4.85 5.58 -8.41
N LYS A 132 -5.87 6.46 -8.42
CA LYS A 132 -5.77 7.79 -9.05
C LYS A 132 -4.64 8.62 -8.43
N CYS A 133 -4.45 8.56 -7.12
CA CYS A 133 -3.37 9.25 -6.44
C CYS A 133 -1.98 8.78 -6.91
N LEU A 134 -1.79 7.47 -7.01
CA LEU A 134 -0.52 6.87 -7.43
C LEU A 134 -0.25 7.07 -8.92
N GLN A 135 -1.29 7.06 -9.76
CA GLN A 135 -1.20 7.38 -11.19
C GLN A 135 -0.80 8.84 -11.45
N ALA A 136 -1.23 9.79 -10.60
CA ALA A 136 -0.81 11.18 -10.71
C ALA A 136 0.65 11.40 -10.28
N SER A 137 1.18 10.55 -9.39
CA SER A 137 2.49 10.69 -8.79
C SER A 137 3.67 10.73 -9.78
N ARG A 138 4.63 11.64 -9.55
CA ARG A 138 5.96 11.60 -10.18
C ARG A 138 6.95 10.65 -9.48
N SER A 139 6.66 10.24 -8.24
CA SER A 139 7.55 9.38 -7.45
C SER A 139 7.32 7.87 -7.67
N VAL A 140 6.15 7.49 -8.20
CA VAL A 140 5.86 6.10 -8.56
C VAL A 140 6.64 5.71 -9.82
N LYS A 141 7.31 4.56 -9.77
CA LYS A 141 8.10 4.03 -10.91
C LYS A 141 7.24 3.98 -12.17
N ARG A 142 7.74 4.49 -13.31
CA ARG A 142 7.02 4.55 -14.60
C ARG A 142 6.43 3.19 -15.02
N LYS A 143 7.17 2.09 -14.79
CA LYS A 143 6.68 0.73 -15.06
C LYS A 143 5.40 0.43 -14.28
N ILE A 144 5.35 0.76 -12.99
CA ILE A 144 4.20 0.52 -12.12
C ILE A 144 3.04 1.40 -12.56
N LYS A 145 3.28 2.69 -12.85
CA LYS A 145 2.22 3.58 -13.36
C LYS A 145 1.54 3.02 -14.60
N LYS A 146 2.31 2.50 -15.56
CA LYS A 146 1.77 1.89 -16.79
C LYS A 146 0.84 0.71 -16.48
N LEU A 147 1.18 -0.09 -15.47
CA LEU A 147 0.34 -1.21 -15.03
C LEU A 147 -0.93 -0.72 -14.36
N LEU A 148 -0.83 0.29 -13.49
CA LEU A 148 -1.99 0.87 -12.85
C LEU A 148 -2.92 1.59 -13.83
N SER A 149 -2.42 2.13 -14.95
CA SER A 149 -3.22 2.82 -15.97
C SER A 149 -4.12 1.90 -16.80
N ASN A 150 -3.94 0.58 -16.70
CA ASN A 150 -4.78 -0.41 -17.39
C ASN A 150 -5.89 -0.97 -16.50
N LEU A 151 -6.08 -0.41 -15.29
CA LEU A 151 -7.11 -0.77 -14.32
C LEU A 151 -8.33 0.13 -14.41
#